data_AF-A0A7C2EJR4-F1
#
_entry.id   AF-A0A7C2EJR4-F1
#
_cell.length_a   1.000
_cell.length_b   1.000
_cell.length_c   1.000
_cell.angle_alpha   90.00
_cell.angle_beta   90.00
_cell.angle_gamma   90.00
#
_symmetry.space_group_name_H-M   'P 1'
#
loop_
_entity.id
_entity.type
_entity.pdbx_description
1 polymer ?
#
loop_
_entity_poly.entity_id
_entity_poly.type
_entity_poly.pdbx_seq_one_letter_code
_entity_poly.pdbx_strand_id
1 'polypeptide(L)'
;MSLSEPGVFLIAYDIADPGRLSRVHRYLKTVAMDLQYSVFAAVVGPRELERILAELAKRIDARQDDLRAYPVPRRSHAVALGRQHLPDGIALTDEHLLRLIADALDRDSSRGG
;
A
#
# COMPACT_ATOMS: atom_id res chain seq x y z
N MET A 1 14.90 -1.44 -12.08
CA MET A 1 13.43 -1.28 -12.24
C MET A 1 13.19 -0.82 -13.66
N SER A 2 12.44 -1.58 -14.47
CA SER A 2 11.94 -1.08 -15.74
C SER A 2 10.77 -0.12 -15.45
N LEU A 3 10.73 1.03 -16.12
CA LEU A 3 9.78 2.13 -15.86
C LEU A 3 8.35 1.86 -16.38
N SER A 4 8.05 0.64 -16.85
CA SER A 4 6.79 0.31 -17.53
C SER A 4 5.93 -0.74 -16.81
N GLU A 5 6.44 -1.44 -15.81
CA GLU A 5 5.72 -2.54 -15.16
C GLU A 5 5.04 -2.13 -13.84
N PRO A 6 3.88 -2.73 -13.50
CA PRO A 6 3.29 -2.60 -12.18
C PRO A 6 4.25 -3.03 -11.07
N GLY A 7 4.33 -2.22 -10.02
CA GLY A 7 5.10 -2.50 -8.81
C GLY A 7 4.22 -2.41 -7.57
N VAL A 8 4.74 -2.90 -6.45
CA VAL A 8 4.10 -2.72 -5.14
C VAL A 8 4.64 -1.46 -4.49
N PHE A 9 3.73 -0.64 -3.98
CA PHE A 9 4.05 0.55 -3.22
C PHE A 9 3.39 0.48 -1.85
N LEU A 10 4.17 0.71 -0.79
CA LEU A 10 3.65 0.96 0.54
C LEU A 10 3.36 2.45 0.67
N ILE A 11 2.11 2.78 0.92
CA ILE A 11 1.66 4.15 1.14
C ILE A 11 1.39 4.31 2.63
N ALA A 12 2.16 5.17 3.27
CA ALA A 12 2.00 5.50 4.68
C ALA A 12 1.63 6.96 4.85
N TYR A 13 0.83 7.26 5.87
CA TYR A 13 0.48 8.63 6.24
C TYR A 13 0.68 8.89 7.73
N ASP A 14 0.98 10.15 8.04
CA ASP A 14 0.90 10.73 9.38
C ASP A 14 0.09 12.02 9.28
N ILE A 15 -1.16 11.99 9.76
CA ILE A 15 -2.14 13.08 9.58
C ILE A 15 -2.72 13.43 10.93
N ALA A 16 -2.53 14.67 11.35
CA ALA A 16 -2.96 15.15 12.67
C ALA A 16 -4.47 15.47 12.74
N ASP A 17 -5.06 15.94 11.64
CA ASP A 17 -6.48 16.32 11.60
C ASP A 17 -7.40 15.11 11.31
N PRO A 18 -8.35 14.76 12.20
CA PRO A 18 -9.25 13.63 12.00
C PRO A 18 -10.12 13.71 10.73
N GLY A 19 -10.43 14.94 10.29
CA GLY A 19 -11.20 15.19 9.08
C GLY A 19 -10.42 14.86 7.81
N ARG A 20 -9.18 15.36 7.70
CA ARG A 20 -8.25 15.03 6.59
C ARG A 20 -7.90 13.55 6.61
N LEU A 21 -7.65 12.97 7.79
CA LEU A 21 -7.38 11.55 7.96
C LEU A 21 -8.53 10.71 7.40
N SER A 22 -9.78 11.03 7.78
CA SER A 22 -10.96 10.31 7.30
C SER A 22 -11.13 10.37 5.77
N ARG A 23 -10.75 11.50 5.15
CA ARG A 23 -10.79 11.66 3.69
C ARG A 23 -9.70 10.84 2.99
N VAL A 24 -8.47 10.89 3.51
CA VAL A 24 -7.33 10.11 2.98
C VAL A 24 -7.58 8.62 3.14
N HIS A 25 -7.97 8.17 4.33
CA HIS A 25 -8.23 6.75 4.61
C HIS A 25 -9.33 6.19 3.69
N ARG A 26 -10.44 6.93 3.54
CA ARG A 26 -11.54 6.52 2.65
C ARG A 26 -11.10 6.44 1.19
N TYR A 27 -10.28 7.39 0.74
CA TYR A 27 -9.75 7.36 -0.63
C TYR A 27 -8.82 6.15 -0.83
N LEU A 28 -7.87 5.92 0.08
CA LEU A 28 -6.93 4.80 -0.01
C LEU A 28 -7.66 3.46 -0.04
N LYS A 29 -8.73 3.27 0.74
CA LYS A 29 -9.57 2.06 0.66
C LYS A 29 -10.20 1.78 -0.70
N THR A 30 -10.24 2.76 -1.62
CA THR A 30 -10.77 2.54 -2.98
C THR A 30 -9.70 2.13 -4.00
N VAL A 31 -8.42 2.37 -3.69
CA VAL A 31 -7.31 2.21 -4.65
C VAL A 31 -6.17 1.33 -4.12
N ALA A 32 -6.18 1.01 -2.83
CA ALA A 32 -5.13 0.29 -2.13
C ALA A 32 -5.73 -0.58 -1.02
N MET A 33 -4.95 -1.56 -0.60
CA MET A 33 -5.28 -2.52 0.44
C MET A 33 -4.80 -2.01 1.80
N ASP A 34 -5.63 -2.09 2.83
CA ASP A 34 -5.23 -1.74 4.19
C ASP A 34 -4.35 -2.83 4.80
N LEU A 35 -3.18 -2.44 5.30
CA LEU A 35 -2.28 -3.33 6.05
C LEU A 35 -2.28 -2.99 7.54
N GLN A 36 -2.37 -1.69 7.85
CA GLN A 36 -2.51 -1.17 9.20
C GLN A 36 -3.31 0.13 9.13
N TYR A 37 -3.67 0.70 10.30
CA TYR A 37 -4.44 1.94 10.36
C TYR A 37 -3.85 3.06 9.51
N SER A 38 -2.52 3.17 9.42
CA SER A 38 -1.81 4.23 8.67
C SER A 38 -0.96 3.73 7.50
N VAL A 39 -1.08 2.46 7.12
CA VAL A 39 -0.24 1.85 6.06
C VAL A 39 -1.10 1.04 5.10
N PHE A 40 -0.91 1.29 3.81
CA PHE A 40 -1.61 0.67 2.70
C PHE A 40 -0.64 0.09 1.67
N ALA A 41 -1.04 -0.95 0.96
CA ALA A 41 -0.32 -1.49 -0.19
C ALA A 41 -1.10 -1.28 -1.49
N ALA A 42 -0.44 -0.75 -2.52
CA ALA A 42 -0.98 -0.59 -3.86
C ALA A 42 -0.13 -1.38 -4.87
N VAL A 43 -0.77 -2.17 -5.73
CA VAL A 43 -0.13 -2.85 -6.87
C VAL A 43 -0.46 -2.06 -8.12
N VAL A 44 0.42 -1.14 -8.52
CA VAL A 44 0.12 -0.15 -9.55
C VAL A 44 1.32 0.15 -10.44
N GLY A 45 1.06 0.55 -11.68
CA GLY A 45 2.08 1.12 -12.55
C GLY A 45 2.41 2.58 -12.16
N PRO A 46 3.53 3.13 -12.65
CA PRO A 46 3.99 4.47 -12.27
C PRO A 46 2.96 5.59 -12.49
N ARG A 47 2.24 5.57 -13.62
CA ARG A 47 1.21 6.57 -13.92
C ARG A 47 0.03 6.54 -12.96
N GLU A 48 -0.36 5.35 -12.52
CA GLU A 48 -1.46 5.22 -11.57
C GLU A 48 -1.01 5.62 -10.16
N LEU A 49 0.23 5.29 -9.78
CA LEU A 49 0.81 5.81 -8.55
C LEU A 49 0.84 7.35 -8.54
N GLU A 50 1.27 7.98 -9.63
CA GLU A 50 1.27 9.45 -9.75
C GLU A 50 -0.15 10.03 -9.58
N ARG A 51 -1.16 9.40 -10.17
CA ARG A 51 -2.57 9.79 -10.00
C ARG A 51 -3.02 9.66 -8.54
N ILE A 52 -2.68 8.54 -7.90
CA ILE A 52 -2.99 8.31 -6.48
C ILE A 52 -2.36 9.39 -5.61
N LEU A 53 -1.07 9.66 -5.79
CA LEU A 53 -0.34 10.69 -5.04
C LEU A 53 -0.90 12.10 -5.29
N ALA A 54 -1.28 12.43 -6.53
CA ALA A 54 -1.90 13.71 -6.86
C ALA A 54 -3.28 13.88 -6.20
N GLU A 55 -4.08 12.82 -6.12
CA GLU A 55 -5.35 12.85 -5.40
C GLU A 55 -5.15 12.98 -3.89
N LEU A 56 -4.16 12.29 -3.32
CA LEU A 56 -3.81 12.39 -1.92
C LEU A 56 -3.35 13.81 -1.54
N ALA A 57 -2.53 14.44 -2.40
CA ALA A 57 -2.04 15.81 -2.19
C ALA A 57 -3.19 16.84 -2.07
N LYS A 58 -4.33 16.61 -2.72
CA LYS A 58 -5.53 17.47 -2.62
C LYS A 58 -6.30 17.31 -1.30
N ARG A 59 -5.98 16.28 -0.51
CA ARG A 59 -6.71 15.87 0.69
C ARG A 59 -5.94 16.13 1.99
N ILE A 60 -4.69 16.55 1.90
CA ILE A 60 -3.78 16.81 3.02
C ILE A 60 -3.40 18.29 3.11
N ASP A 61 -2.95 18.72 4.28
CA ASP A 61 -2.18 19.94 4.47
C ASP A 61 -0.69 19.57 4.53
N ALA A 62 0.05 19.81 3.45
CA ALA A 62 1.46 19.44 3.33
C ALA A 62 2.38 20.13 4.37
N ARG A 63 1.89 21.10 5.14
CA ARG A 63 2.64 21.72 6.25
C ARG A 63 2.49 20.98 7.57
N GLN A 64 1.45 20.16 7.70
CA GLN A 64 1.07 19.49 8.95
C GLN A 64 1.00 17.98 8.82
N ASP A 65 0.84 17.48 7.60
CA ASP A 65 0.64 16.08 7.28
C ASP A 65 1.83 15.55 6.47
N ASP A 66 2.20 14.30 6.71
CA ASP A 66 3.19 13.58 5.92
C ASP A 66 2.53 12.41 5.18
N LEU A 67 2.92 12.24 3.91
CA LEU A 67 2.46 11.14 3.09
C LEU A 67 3.60 10.64 2.23
N ARG A 68 3.84 9.32 2.31
CA ARG A 68 4.99 8.70 1.65
C ARG A 68 4.57 7.45 0.92
N ALA A 69 5.11 7.27 -0.28
CA ALA A 69 5.03 6.03 -1.02
C ALA A 69 6.42 5.44 -1.17
N TYR A 70 6.58 4.18 -0.77
CA TYR A 70 7.83 3.45 -0.86
C TYR A 70 7.69 2.29 -1.83
N PRO A 71 8.52 2.21 -2.89
CA PRO A 71 8.54 1.02 -3.73
C PRO A 71 9.01 -0.17 -2.90
N VAL A 72 8.28 -1.28 -3.01
CA VAL A 72 8.68 -2.56 -2.43
C VAL A 72 9.37 -3.37 -3.53
N PRO A 73 10.66 -3.71 -3.38
CA PRO A 73 11.34 -4.59 -4.32
C PRO A 73 10.59 -5.93 -4.46
N ARG A 74 10.55 -6.50 -5.67
CA ARG A 74 9.82 -7.76 -5.93
C ARG A 74 10.22 -8.90 -4.98
N ARG A 75 11.52 -8.99 -4.65
CA ARG A 75 12.08 -10.00 -3.73
C ARG A 75 12.14 -9.54 -2.27
N SER A 76 11.05 -8.96 -1.76
CA SER A 76 11.01 -8.51 -0.37
C SER A 76 10.44 -9.60 0.54
N HIS A 77 11.12 -9.85 1.65
CA HIS A 77 10.55 -10.67 2.73
C HIS A 77 9.66 -9.80 3.61
N ALA A 78 8.39 -10.21 3.74
CA ALA A 78 7.45 -9.59 4.66
C ALA A 78 7.27 -10.45 5.91
N VAL A 79 7.37 -9.81 7.07
CA VAL A 79 7.13 -10.42 8.39
C VAL A 79 6.26 -9.43 9.17
N ALA A 80 5.14 -9.90 9.72
CA ALA A 80 4.31 -9.11 10.63
C ALA A 80 4.59 -9.54 12.08
N LEU A 81 4.89 -8.58 12.95
CA LEU A 81 5.15 -8.83 14.38
C LEU A 81 4.11 -8.06 15.21
N GLY A 82 3.32 -8.75 16.06
CA GLY A 82 2.34 -8.10 16.95
C GLY A 82 0.95 -8.77 17.02
N ARG A 83 -0.02 -8.09 17.65
CA ARG A 83 -1.40 -8.58 17.86
C ARG A 83 -2.23 -8.48 16.58
N GLN A 84 -2.71 -9.63 16.10
CA GLN A 84 -3.64 -9.77 14.98
C GLN A 84 -5.05 -9.33 15.39
N HIS A 85 -5.71 -8.55 14.54
CA HIS A 85 -7.15 -8.29 14.63
C HIS A 85 -7.87 -9.03 13.51
N LEU A 86 -8.07 -10.34 13.68
CA LEU A 86 -8.97 -11.12 12.83
C LEU A 86 -9.99 -11.84 13.72
N PRO A 87 -11.26 -11.92 13.29
CA PRO A 87 -12.28 -12.70 13.99
C PRO A 87 -11.99 -14.21 13.87
N ASP A 88 -12.51 -14.98 14.83
CA ASP A 88 -12.35 -16.44 14.84
C ASP A 88 -12.87 -17.06 13.52
N GLY A 89 -12.02 -17.87 12.87
CA GLY A 89 -12.39 -18.69 11.71
C GLY A 89 -11.92 -18.19 10.34
N ILE A 90 -11.27 -17.02 10.24
CA ILE A 90 -10.68 -16.52 8.97
C ILE A 90 -9.24 -16.07 9.24
N ALA A 91 -8.27 -16.68 8.55
CA ALA A 91 -6.87 -16.29 8.62
C ALA A 91 -6.36 -15.84 7.25
N LEU A 92 -6.52 -14.56 6.93
CA LEU A 92 -5.66 -13.88 5.95
C LEU A 92 -4.85 -12.86 6.73
N THR A 93 -3.67 -13.26 7.21
CA THR A 93 -2.82 -12.35 8.00
C THR A 93 -2.24 -11.29 7.06
N ASP A 94 -1.95 -10.09 7.56
CA ASP A 94 -1.22 -9.06 6.79
C ASP A 94 0.09 -9.63 6.23
N GLU A 95 0.73 -10.54 6.97
CA GLU A 95 1.88 -11.31 6.50
C GLU A 95 1.57 -12.25 5.32
N HIS A 96 0.48 -13.04 5.38
CA HIS A 96 0.08 -13.90 4.26
C HIS A 96 -0.33 -13.08 3.04
N LEU A 97 -0.96 -11.93 3.25
CA LEU A 97 -1.35 -11.01 2.20
C LEU A 97 -0.14 -10.35 1.54
N LEU A 98 0.82 -9.88 2.36
CA LEU A 98 2.09 -9.37 1.88
C LEU A 98 2.90 -10.45 1.15
N ARG A 99 2.89 -11.70 1.65
CA ARG A 99 3.49 -12.84 0.95
C ARG A 99 2.77 -13.15 -0.36
N LEU A 100 1.44 -13.12 -0.40
CA LEU A 100 0.67 -13.31 -1.64
C LEU A 100 0.97 -12.21 -2.65
N ILE A 101 1.10 -10.97 -2.20
CA ILE A 101 1.51 -9.84 -3.03
C ILE A 101 2.94 -10.03 -3.54
N ALA A 102 3.89 -10.42 -2.67
CA ALA A 102 5.27 -10.69 -3.05
C ALA A 102 5.37 -11.86 -4.05
N ASP A 103 4.67 -12.97 -3.78
CA ASP A 103 4.63 -14.16 -4.64
C ASP A 103 3.96 -13.86 -5.99
N ALA A 104 2.90 -13.05 -6.01
CA ALA A 104 2.25 -12.63 -7.25
C ALA A 104 3.20 -11.79 -8.10
N LEU A 105 3.98 -10.91 -7.49
CA LEU A 105 5.03 -10.15 -8.18
C LEU A 105 6.16 -11.05 -8.70
N ASP A 106 6.50 -12.14 -8.03
CA ASP A 106 7.53 -13.07 -8.51
C ASP A 106 7.05 -13.94 -9.69
N ARG A 107 5.77 -14.35 -9.68
CA ARG A 107 5.19 -15.23 -10.73
C ARG A 107 5.07 -14.54 -12.09
N ASP A 108 4.84 -13.24 -12.12
CA ASP A 108 4.64 -12.48 -13.37
C ASP A 108 5.96 -12.34 -14.19
N SER A 109 7.12 -12.48 -13.54
CA SER A 109 8.44 -12.46 -14.19
C SER A 109 8.77 -13.76 -14.95
N SER A 110 8.02 -14.84 -14.72
CA SER A 110 8.30 -16.16 -15.32
C SER A 110 7.55 -16.42 -16.63
N ARG A 111 6.73 -15.47 -17.11
CA ARG A 111 5.96 -15.57 -18.37
C ARG A 111 6.49 -14.70 -19.51
N GLY A 112 7.61 -13.98 -19.29
CA GLY A 112 8.24 -13.10 -20.28
C GLY A 112 9.62 -13.57 -20.73
N GLY A 113 9.79 -14.87 -21.01
CA GLY A 113 11.01 -15.46 -21.56
C GLY A 113 10.73 -16.22 -22.85
#